data_AF-A0A0M1J9E2-F1
#
_entry.id   AF-A0A0M1J9E2-F1
#
_cell.length_a   1.000
_cell.length_b   1.000
_cell.length_c   1.000
_cell.angle_alpha   90.00
_cell.angle_beta   90.00
_cell.angle_gamma   90.00
#
_symmetry.space_group_name_H-M   'P 1'
#
loop_
_entity.id
_entity.type
_entity.pdbx_description
1 polymer ?
#
loop_
_entity_poly.entity_id
_entity_poly.type
_entity_poly.pdbx_seq_one_letter_code
_entity_poly.pdbx_strand_id
1 'polypeptide(L)'
;MSALRKLLTTLRHQAANMREQGTYFEQLTLIYLQHEPYYQNLYAQVWTYPDWARTQGLDARDVGIDLVAQTRGDQKLHAIQCKFYAADYKLQKSDIDSFFTASGKTDFSQRLIVSTTDNWS
;
A
#
# COMPACT_ATOMS: atom_id res chain seq x y z
N MET A 1 2.43 14.95 -20.68
CA MET A 1 2.02 13.96 -19.66
C MET A 1 3.25 13.13 -19.29
N SER A 2 3.64 13.06 -18.01
CA SER A 2 4.84 12.34 -17.56
C SER A 2 4.70 10.81 -17.75
N ALA A 3 5.84 10.09 -17.74
CA ALA A 3 5.85 8.63 -17.84
C ALA A 3 5.01 7.98 -16.71
N LEU A 4 5.14 8.47 -15.48
CA LEU A 4 4.33 8.01 -14.34
C LEU A 4 2.83 8.22 -14.59
N ARG A 5 2.41 9.40 -15.05
CA ARG A 5 0.99 9.67 -15.34
C ARG A 5 0.45 8.74 -16.42
N LYS A 6 1.23 8.47 -17.46
CA LYS A 6 0.86 7.50 -18.51
C LYS A 6 0.68 6.10 -17.92
N LEU A 7 1.63 5.63 -17.11
CA LEU A 7 1.55 4.32 -16.45
C LEU A 7 0.30 4.21 -15.59
N LEU A 8 0.05 5.18 -14.70
CA LEU A 8 -1.14 5.17 -13.85
C LEU A 8 -2.43 5.16 -14.68
N THR A 9 -2.51 5.95 -15.74
CA THR A 9 -3.65 5.92 -16.68
C THR A 9 -3.80 4.54 -17.32
N THR A 10 -2.72 3.91 -17.78
CA THR A 10 -2.75 2.56 -18.35
C THR A 10 -3.26 1.52 -17.36
N LEU A 11 -2.77 1.53 -16.11
CA LEU A 11 -3.21 0.59 -15.08
C LEU A 11 -4.71 0.71 -14.79
N ARG A 12 -5.27 1.94 -14.77
CA ARG A 12 -6.71 2.15 -14.60
C ARG A 12 -7.53 1.63 -15.77
N HIS A 13 -7.06 1.83 -16.99
CA HIS A 13 -7.80 1.40 -18.19
C HIS A 13 -7.74 -0.11 -18.45
N GLN A 14 -6.66 -0.77 -18.03
CA GLN A 14 -6.48 -2.21 -18.26
C GLN A 14 -7.20 -3.08 -17.23
N ALA A 15 -7.44 -2.56 -16.02
CA ALA A 15 -8.13 -3.30 -14.98
C ALA A 15 -9.59 -3.58 -15.37
N ALA A 16 -10.01 -4.83 -15.23
CA ALA A 16 -11.38 -5.24 -15.50
C ALA A 16 -12.37 -4.82 -14.39
N ASN A 17 -11.86 -4.55 -13.18
CA ASN A 17 -12.66 -4.11 -12.03
C ASN A 17 -11.79 -3.35 -11.00
N MET A 18 -12.45 -2.77 -9.99
CA MET A 18 -11.79 -1.97 -8.95
C MET A 18 -10.78 -2.76 -8.11
N ARG A 19 -11.00 -4.06 -7.90
CA ARG A 19 -10.08 -4.91 -7.13
C ARG A 19 -8.78 -5.11 -7.90
N GLU A 20 -8.87 -5.45 -9.18
CA GLU A 20 -7.70 -5.60 -10.04
C GLU A 20 -6.93 -4.29 -10.19
N GLN A 21 -7.64 -3.16 -10.33
CA GLN A 21 -7.04 -1.83 -10.32
C GLN A 21 -6.23 -1.61 -9.03
N GLY A 22 -6.81 -1.94 -7.87
CA GLY A 22 -6.11 -1.91 -6.58
C GLY A 22 -4.83 -2.74 -6.60
N THR A 23 -4.92 -4.01 -6.99
CA THR A 23 -3.79 -4.94 -7.06
C THR A 23 -2.65 -4.41 -7.95
N TYR A 24 -2.94 -3.82 -9.09
CA TYR A 24 -1.90 -3.22 -9.95
C TYR A 24 -1.15 -2.08 -9.25
N PHE A 25 -1.86 -1.25 -8.49
CA PHE A 25 -1.25 -0.14 -7.77
C PHE A 25 -0.47 -0.60 -6.53
N GLU A 26 -0.94 -1.63 -5.84
CA GLU A 26 -0.21 -2.30 -4.77
C GLU A 26 1.12 -2.87 -5.29
N GLN A 27 1.11 -3.54 -6.45
CA GLN A 27 2.32 -4.06 -7.09
C GLN A 27 3.28 -2.94 -7.48
N LEU A 28 2.78 -1.86 -8.10
CA LEU A 28 3.60 -0.69 -8.43
C LEU A 28 4.24 -0.09 -7.17
N THR A 29 3.48 0.03 -6.09
CA THR A 29 3.95 0.58 -4.81
C THR A 29 4.98 -0.34 -4.15
N LEU A 30 4.75 -1.66 -4.17
CA LEU A 30 5.70 -2.65 -3.67
C LEU A 30 7.04 -2.54 -4.42
N ILE A 31 7.01 -2.47 -5.76
CA ILE A 31 8.23 -2.31 -6.58
C ILE A 31 8.92 -0.99 -6.22
N TYR A 32 8.18 0.10 -6.11
CA TYR A 32 8.73 1.41 -5.74
C TYR A 32 9.44 1.36 -4.39
N LEU A 33 8.80 0.79 -3.35
CA LEU A 33 9.37 0.69 -2.01
C LEU A 33 10.59 -0.25 -1.93
N GLN A 34 10.71 -1.21 -2.85
CA GLN A 34 11.86 -2.10 -2.92
C GLN A 34 13.08 -1.48 -3.65
N HIS A 35 12.86 -0.53 -4.55
CA HIS A 35 13.89 -0.07 -5.49
C HIS A 35 14.24 1.41 -5.39
N GLU A 36 13.36 2.26 -4.86
CA GLU A 36 13.69 3.67 -4.69
C GLU A 36 14.77 3.81 -3.59
N PRO A 37 15.88 4.55 -3.84
CA PRO A 37 17.07 4.52 -2.98
C PRO A 37 16.82 4.80 -1.50
N TYR A 38 15.90 5.72 -1.17
CA TYR A 38 15.59 5.99 0.24
C TYR A 38 14.93 4.77 0.88
N TYR A 39 13.89 4.21 0.25
CA TYR A 39 13.18 3.06 0.82
C TYR A 39 13.98 1.75 0.77
N GLN A 40 14.81 1.55 -0.26
CA GLN A 40 15.71 0.41 -0.35
C GLN A 40 16.71 0.36 0.83
N ASN A 41 17.19 1.54 1.25
CA ASN A 41 18.06 1.68 2.42
C ASN A 41 17.28 1.54 3.74
N LEU A 42 16.04 2.04 3.80
CA LEU A 42 15.20 1.97 4.99
C LEU A 42 14.69 0.55 5.28
N TYR A 43 14.20 -0.16 4.26
CA TYR A 43 13.50 -1.44 4.39
C TYR A 43 14.37 -2.64 4.05
N ALA A 44 14.37 -3.62 4.94
CA ALA A 44 14.97 -4.92 4.73
C ALA A 44 14.18 -5.73 3.70
N GLN A 45 12.87 -5.75 3.89
CA GLN A 45 11.91 -6.51 3.10
C GLN A 45 10.57 -5.77 3.03
N VAL A 46 9.87 -5.97 1.92
CA VAL A 46 8.52 -5.45 1.67
C VAL A 46 7.71 -6.57 1.04
N TRP A 47 6.52 -6.82 1.58
CA TRP A 47 5.60 -7.88 1.15
C TRP A 47 4.21 -7.33 0.87
N THR A 48 3.42 -8.12 0.15
CA THR A 48 1.97 -8.02 0.28
C THR A 48 1.55 -8.47 1.68
N TYR A 49 0.48 -7.91 2.23
CA TYR A 49 -0.03 -8.33 3.54
C TYR A 49 -0.34 -9.83 3.60
N PRO A 50 -1.00 -10.46 2.61
CA PRO A 50 -1.23 -11.90 2.63
C PRO A 50 0.05 -12.73 2.73
N ASP A 51 1.11 -12.34 2.04
CA ASP A 51 2.38 -13.07 2.09
C ASP A 51 3.07 -12.91 3.44
N TRP A 52 3.10 -11.68 3.98
CA TRP A 52 3.61 -11.45 5.32
C TRP A 52 2.81 -12.22 6.39
N ALA A 53 1.47 -12.14 6.36
CA ALA A 53 0.60 -12.82 7.31
C ALA A 53 0.84 -14.34 7.33
N ARG A 54 1.00 -14.96 6.15
CA ARG A 54 1.34 -16.39 6.04
C ARG A 54 2.67 -16.73 6.70
N THR A 55 3.69 -15.89 6.57
CA THR A 55 4.99 -16.11 7.25
C THR A 55 4.90 -16.03 8.78
N GLN A 56 3.92 -15.28 9.28
CA GLN A 56 3.66 -15.14 10.71
C GLN A 56 2.64 -16.18 11.24
N GLY A 57 2.09 -17.05 10.39
CA GLY A 57 1.00 -17.96 10.77
C GLY A 57 -0.31 -17.24 11.09
N LEU A 58 -0.48 -16.01 10.60
CA LEU A 58 -1.68 -15.19 10.78
C LEU A 58 -2.68 -15.37 9.65
N ASP A 59 -3.92 -14.95 9.90
CA ASP A 59 -4.97 -14.92 8.88
C ASP A 59 -4.63 -13.90 7.77
N ALA A 60 -4.60 -14.38 6.53
CA ALA A 60 -4.27 -13.60 5.33
C ALA A 60 -5.48 -12.94 4.67
N ARG A 61 -6.65 -12.94 5.32
CA ARG A 61 -7.82 -12.17 4.86
C ARG A 61 -7.51 -10.67 4.78
N ASP A 62 -8.18 -10.00 3.85
CA ASP A 62 -8.09 -8.55 3.71
C ASP A 62 -8.64 -7.86 4.97
N VAL A 63 -7.76 -7.19 5.70
CA VAL A 63 -8.06 -6.41 6.89
C VAL A 63 -7.92 -4.90 6.63
N GLY A 64 -7.70 -4.50 5.38
CA GLY A 64 -7.32 -3.15 5.01
C GLY A 64 -5.85 -2.84 5.29
N ILE A 65 -4.93 -3.81 5.15
CA ILE A 65 -3.49 -3.53 5.03
C ILE A 65 -3.07 -4.15 3.71
N ASP A 66 -2.48 -3.37 2.81
CA ASP A 66 -2.13 -3.87 1.49
C ASP A 66 -0.70 -4.41 1.49
N LEU A 67 0.24 -3.65 2.04
CA LEU A 67 1.65 -4.02 2.12
C LEU A 67 2.18 -3.89 3.54
N VAL A 68 3.21 -4.69 3.82
CA VAL A 68 3.99 -4.62 5.07
C VAL A 68 5.45 -4.45 4.71
N ALA A 69 6.13 -3.53 5.40
CA ALA A 69 7.57 -3.35 5.28
C ALA A 69 8.26 -3.54 6.62
N GLN A 70 9.44 -4.15 6.62
CA GLN A 70 10.29 -4.28 7.79
C GLN A 70 11.50 -3.38 7.65
N THR A 71 11.80 -2.56 8.66
CA THR A 71 13.00 -1.72 8.68
C THR A 71 14.28 -2.53 8.84
N ARG A 72 15.39 -2.07 8.24
CA ARG A 72 16.70 -2.74 8.39
C ARG A 72 17.29 -2.60 9.79
N GLY A 73 17.16 -1.42 10.39
CA GLY A 73 17.87 -1.08 11.63
C GLY A 73 17.28 -1.70 12.89
N ASP A 74 16.00 -1.47 13.13
CA ASP A 74 15.31 -1.89 14.36
C ASP A 74 14.26 -3.00 14.14
N GLN A 75 14.21 -3.55 12.92
CA GLN A 75 13.31 -4.66 12.51
C GLN A 75 11.82 -4.40 12.76
N LYS A 76 11.44 -3.15 12.96
CA LYS A 76 10.05 -2.76 13.17
C LYS A 76 9.24 -2.91 11.89
N LEU A 77 7.95 -3.16 12.06
CA LEU A 77 7.02 -3.29 10.96
C LEU A 77 6.31 -1.97 10.70
N HIS A 78 6.14 -1.67 9.42
CA HIS A 78 5.35 -0.56 8.90
C HIS A 78 4.16 -1.14 8.13
N ALA A 79 2.95 -0.67 8.44
CA ALA A 79 1.74 -1.01 7.70
C ALA A 79 1.50 0.02 6.59
N ILE A 80 1.09 -0.44 5.42
CA ILE A 80 0.96 0.41 4.24
C ILE A 80 -0.38 0.15 3.56
N GLN A 81 -1.13 1.23 3.28
CA GLN A 81 -2.34 1.21 2.48
C GLN A 81 -2.11 1.97 1.17
N CYS A 82 -2.52 1.38 0.07
CA CYS A 82 -2.53 1.93 -1.27
C CYS A 82 -3.97 2.36 -1.63
N LYS A 83 -4.14 3.59 -2.12
CA LYS A 83 -5.43 4.13 -2.56
C LYS A 83 -5.33 4.67 -3.98
N PHE A 84 -5.86 3.90 -4.92
CA PHE A 84 -5.75 4.19 -6.35
C PHE A 84 -7.01 4.80 -6.95
N TYR A 85 -7.43 5.96 -6.44
CA TYR A 85 -8.59 6.67 -6.95
C TYR A 85 -8.25 7.62 -8.10
N ALA A 86 -9.29 8.09 -8.81
CA ALA A 86 -9.14 9.20 -9.75
C ALA A 86 -8.72 10.48 -9.01
N ALA A 87 -8.10 11.43 -9.72
CA ALA A 87 -7.54 12.63 -9.09
C ALA A 87 -8.62 13.59 -8.53
N ASP A 88 -9.83 13.52 -9.07
CA ASP A 88 -11.00 14.28 -8.64
C ASP A 88 -11.77 13.62 -7.49
N TYR A 89 -11.47 12.36 -7.17
CA TYR A 89 -12.05 11.68 -6.03
C TYR A 89 -11.53 12.29 -4.72
N LYS A 90 -12.46 12.57 -3.81
CA LYS A 90 -12.15 13.01 -2.45
C LYS A 90 -12.03 11.79 -1.54
N LEU A 91 -10.82 11.52 -1.05
CA LEU A 91 -10.55 10.45 -0.11
C LEU A 91 -11.15 10.80 1.25
N GLN A 92 -12.01 9.93 1.74
CA GLN A 92 -12.75 10.08 2.98
C GLN A 92 -12.16 9.18 4.06
N LYS A 93 -12.40 9.54 5.33
CA LYS A 93 -12.01 8.71 6.48
C LYS A 93 -12.51 7.26 6.35
N SER A 94 -13.74 7.07 5.87
CA SER A 94 -14.32 5.74 5.66
C SER A 94 -13.53 4.86 4.69
N ASP A 95 -12.75 5.46 3.78
CA ASP A 95 -11.92 4.70 2.85
C ASP A 95 -10.73 4.05 3.55
N ILE A 96 -10.30 4.56 4.71
CA ILE A 96 -9.08 4.15 5.42
C ILE A 96 -9.34 3.71 6.88
N ASP A 97 -10.59 3.66 7.31
CA ASP A 97 -10.96 3.27 8.68
C ASP A 97 -10.57 1.81 9.01
N SER A 98 -10.73 0.90 8.06
CA SER A 98 -10.29 -0.50 8.22
C SER A 98 -8.77 -0.58 8.42
N PHE A 99 -8.01 0.21 7.66
CA PHE A 99 -6.55 0.29 7.78
C PHE A 99 -6.11 0.75 9.17
N PHE A 100 -6.68 1.83 9.69
CA PHE A 100 -6.35 2.29 11.05
C PHE A 100 -6.76 1.28 12.12
N THR A 101 -7.90 0.62 11.93
CA THR A 101 -8.38 -0.42 12.86
C THR A 101 -7.44 -1.63 12.87
N ALA A 102 -7.04 -2.12 11.70
CA ALA A 102 -6.17 -3.30 11.59
C ALA A 102 -4.74 -3.00 12.04
N SER A 103 -4.15 -1.91 11.52
CA SER A 103 -2.79 -1.49 11.88
C SER A 103 -2.67 -0.97 13.32
N GLY A 104 -3.78 -0.76 14.01
CA GLY A 104 -3.83 -0.43 15.45
C GLY A 104 -3.84 -1.66 16.37
N LYS A 105 -4.18 -2.85 15.86
CA LYS A 105 -4.27 -4.09 16.64
C LYS A 105 -2.95 -4.87 16.72
N THR A 106 -2.00 -4.51 15.87
CA THR A 106 -0.72 -5.19 15.69
C THR A 106 0.43 -4.23 15.99
N ASP A 107 1.62 -4.76 16.24
CA ASP A 107 2.82 -3.98 16.59
C ASP A 107 3.45 -3.27 15.37
N PHE A 108 2.63 -2.59 14.58
CA PHE A 108 3.10 -1.70 13.52
C PHE A 108 3.54 -0.37 14.11
N SER A 109 4.81 -0.06 13.94
CA SER A 109 5.44 1.16 14.48
C SER A 109 5.19 2.41 13.63
N GLN A 110 4.89 2.24 12.34
CA GLN A 110 4.51 3.31 11.43
C GLN A 110 3.39 2.87 10.49
N ARG A 111 2.65 3.87 9.99
CA ARG A 111 1.55 3.72 9.04
C ARG A 111 1.80 4.64 7.86
N LEU A 112 1.80 4.09 6.65
CA LEU A 112 1.96 4.84 5.42
C LEU A 112 0.69 4.71 4.59
N ILE A 113 0.22 5.82 4.01
CA ILE A 113 -0.82 5.80 2.98
C ILE A 113 -0.22 6.32 1.69
N VAL A 114 -0.30 5.52 0.64
CA VAL A 114 0.13 5.86 -0.72
C VAL A 114 -1.13 6.11 -1.54
N SER A 115 -1.35 7.36 -1.94
CA SER A 115 -2.56 7.79 -2.64
C SER A 115 -2.23 8.47 -3.96
N THR A 116 -3.10 8.32 -4.95
CA THR A 116 -3.05 9.09 -6.21
C THR A 116 -3.91 10.35 -6.22
N THR A 117 -4.54 10.69 -5.09
CA THR A 117 -5.29 11.94 -4.88
C THR A 117 -4.77 12.67 -3.63
N ASP A 118 -4.68 13.98 -3.74
CA ASP A 118 -4.36 14.95 -2.68
C ASP A 118 -5.62 15.62 -2.10
N ASN A 119 -6.82 15.27 -2.61
CA ASN A 119 -8.10 15.75 -2.09
C ASN A 119 -8.60 14.89 -0.93
N TRP A 120 -8.42 15.37 0.31
CA TRP A 120 -8.78 14.67 1.56
C TRP A 120 -9.83 15.46 2.35
N SER A 121 -10.72 14.77 3.06
CA SER A 121 -11.69 15.35 4.02
C SER A 121 -11.29 15.13 5.46
#